data_AF-A0A9P6GHM0-F1
#
_entry.id   AF-A0A9P6GHM0-F1
#
_cell.length_a   1.000
_cell.length_b   1.000
_cell.length_c   1.000
_cell.angle_alpha   90.00
_cell.angle_beta   90.00
_cell.angle_gamma   90.00
#
_symmetry.space_group_name_H-M   'P 1'
#
loop_
_entity.id
_entity.type
_entity.pdbx_description
1 polymer ?
#
loop_
_entity_poly.entity_id
_entity_poly.type
_entity_poly.pdbx_seq_one_letter_code
_entity_poly.pdbx_strand_id
1 'polypeptide(L)'
;MYLRNIHTFAAVLLTSVPRVIASQPCTQFSPSPVPIPQLPNYFPPNNGLGATTLLDVEAISQTLTLYPYIIDGRAFPFLSSIFTTDAVANYSAPLGVLNGLSTIAATLEQALASFPGTKHLLGPQNVRICDSKKAISVAYYRAVHFLRQNGTVGPGDILGGDSVLYAYGQYQDT
;
A
#
# COMPACT_ATOMS: atom_id res chain seq x y z
N MET A 1 -12.46 -3.42 71.24
CA MET A 1 -12.15 -2.14 70.57
C MET A 1 -12.14 -2.42 69.07
N TYR A 2 -13.26 -2.15 68.39
CA TYR A 2 -13.45 -2.38 66.95
C TYR A 2 -13.33 -1.04 66.21
N LEU A 3 -12.40 -0.92 65.28
CA LEU A 3 -12.29 0.22 64.37
C LEU A 3 -12.88 -0.18 63.02
N ARG A 4 -14.05 0.38 62.68
CA ARG A 4 -14.65 0.31 61.35
C ARG A 4 -13.98 1.36 60.46
N ASN A 5 -13.25 0.91 59.44
CA ASN A 5 -12.79 1.78 58.36
C ASN A 5 -13.88 1.84 57.28
N ILE A 6 -14.44 3.02 57.07
CA ILE A 6 -15.43 3.29 56.02
C ILE A 6 -14.67 3.95 54.88
N HIS A 7 -14.37 3.21 53.81
CA HIS A 7 -13.86 3.80 52.58
C HIS A 7 -15.03 4.08 51.63
N THR A 8 -15.31 5.36 51.44
CA THR A 8 -16.23 5.89 50.44
C THR A 8 -15.58 5.77 49.07
N PHE A 9 -16.07 4.87 48.22
CA PHE A 9 -15.67 4.80 46.81
C PHE A 9 -16.35 5.94 46.04
N ALA A 10 -15.58 6.95 45.62
CA ALA A 10 -16.04 7.92 44.64
C ALA A 10 -16.01 7.26 43.26
N ALA A 11 -17.19 6.92 42.73
CA ALA A 11 -17.34 6.46 41.35
C ALA A 11 -17.12 7.64 40.39
N VAL A 12 -15.94 7.70 39.79
CA VAL A 12 -15.67 8.62 38.67
C VAL A 12 -16.38 8.05 37.45
N LEU A 13 -17.50 8.67 37.06
CA LEU A 13 -18.12 8.41 35.76
C LEU A 13 -17.20 8.97 34.66
N LEU A 14 -16.48 8.08 33.98
CA LEU A 14 -15.82 8.37 32.72
C LEU A 14 -16.90 8.54 31.64
N THR A 15 -17.31 9.78 31.39
CA THR A 15 -18.10 10.11 30.20
C THR A 15 -17.19 10.05 28.98
N SER A 16 -17.31 8.96 28.21
CA SER A 16 -16.66 8.87 26.90
C SER A 16 -17.31 9.89 25.96
N VAL A 17 -16.62 11.00 25.69
CA VAL A 17 -17.02 11.92 24.63
C VAL A 17 -16.78 11.21 23.30
N PRO A 18 -17.81 10.96 22.46
CA PRO A 18 -17.58 10.46 21.12
C PRO A 18 -16.74 11.50 20.36
N ARG A 19 -15.48 11.17 20.07
CA ARG A 19 -14.70 11.92 19.08
C ARG A 19 -15.31 11.62 17.72
N VAL A 20 -16.08 12.58 17.22
CA VAL A 20 -16.37 12.64 15.78
C VAL A 20 -15.04 12.95 15.10
N ILE A 21 -14.36 11.91 14.62
CA ILE A 21 -13.25 12.10 13.68
C ILE A 21 -13.93 12.60 12.41
N ALA A 22 -13.90 13.91 12.19
CA ALA A 22 -14.35 14.48 10.92
C ALA A 22 -13.53 13.80 9.81
N SER A 23 -14.22 13.11 8.89
CA SER A 23 -13.58 12.47 7.74
C SER A 23 -12.87 13.55 6.93
N GLN A 24 -11.54 13.57 6.96
CA GLN A 24 -10.80 14.50 6.12
C GLN A 24 -10.95 14.08 4.65
N PRO A 25 -11.28 15.00 3.74
CA PRO A 25 -11.35 14.70 2.32
C PRO A 25 -9.99 14.21 1.81
N CYS A 26 -10.00 13.29 0.84
CA CYS A 26 -8.78 12.69 0.29
C CYS A 26 -7.93 13.60 -0.59
N THR A 27 -8.37 14.84 -0.77
CA THR A 27 -7.67 15.87 -1.54
C THR A 27 -6.30 16.27 -0.96
N GLN A 28 -5.92 15.78 0.22
CA GLN A 28 -4.65 16.09 0.87
C GLN A 28 -3.49 15.12 0.57
N PHE A 29 -3.70 14.09 -0.27
CA PHE A 29 -2.67 13.08 -0.56
C PHE A 29 -1.75 13.41 -1.74
N SER A 30 -1.92 14.55 -2.40
CA SER A 30 -1.16 14.93 -3.59
C SER A 30 -0.54 16.34 -3.40
N PRO A 31 0.69 16.63 -3.88
CA PRO A 31 1.45 15.92 -4.91
C PRO A 31 2.69 15.13 -4.44
N SER A 32 2.95 15.03 -3.13
CA SER A 32 4.12 14.29 -2.61
C SER A 32 3.66 13.19 -1.66
N PRO A 33 4.34 12.02 -1.63
CA PRO A 33 4.01 10.97 -0.70
C PRO A 33 4.01 11.50 0.74
N VAL A 34 2.97 11.17 1.50
CA VAL A 34 2.91 11.45 2.92
C VAL A 34 4.15 10.83 3.61
N PRO A 35 4.91 11.59 4.42
CA PRO A 35 6.03 11.06 5.18
C PRO A 35 5.59 9.95 6.14
N ILE A 36 6.42 8.90 6.29
CA ILE A 36 6.14 7.75 7.17
C ILE A 36 5.64 8.16 8.57
N PRO A 37 6.27 9.11 9.29
CA PRO A 37 5.82 9.49 10.64
C PRO A 37 4.40 10.07 10.68
N GLN A 38 3.87 10.54 9.55
CA GLN A 38 2.55 11.15 9.44
C GLN A 38 1.48 10.17 8.98
N LEU A 39 1.85 9.01 8.42
CA LEU A 39 0.88 8.02 7.91
C LEU A 39 -0.25 7.68 8.91
N PRO A 40 0.01 7.49 10.23
CA PRO A 40 -1.07 7.18 11.17
C PRO A 40 -2.14 8.28 11.30
N ASN A 41 -1.80 9.54 11.00
CA ASN A 41 -2.75 10.65 11.03
C ASN A 41 -3.71 10.60 9.84
N TYR A 42 -3.23 10.09 8.71
CA TYR A 42 -4.01 10.03 7.49
C TYR A 42 -4.77 8.70 7.32
N PHE A 43 -4.23 7.62 7.89
CA PHE A 43 -4.82 6.28 7.92
C PHE A 43 -5.13 5.87 9.36
N PRO A 44 -6.12 6.51 10.01
CA PRO A 44 -6.55 6.11 11.35
C PRO A 44 -7.16 4.70 11.32
N PRO A 45 -7.23 4.00 12.47
CA PRO A 45 -7.89 2.71 12.54
C PRO A 45 -9.34 2.75 12.02
N ASN A 46 -9.70 1.75 11.23
CA ASN A 46 -11.02 1.57 10.64
C ASN A 46 -12.06 1.11 11.68
N ASN A 47 -12.32 1.95 12.68
CA ASN A 47 -13.26 1.67 13.76
C ASN A 47 -14.70 2.02 13.35
N GLY A 48 -15.60 1.04 13.42
CA GLY A 48 -17.03 1.28 13.21
C GLY A 48 -17.43 1.53 11.75
N LEU A 49 -16.63 1.07 10.78
CA LEU A 49 -17.02 1.11 9.37
C LEU A 49 -18.24 0.22 9.10
N GLY A 50 -19.11 0.69 8.21
CA GLY A 50 -20.22 -0.12 7.72
C GLY A 50 -19.74 -1.30 6.87
N ALA A 51 -20.56 -2.35 6.75
CA ALA A 51 -20.22 -3.56 6.02
C ALA A 51 -19.78 -3.30 4.56
N THR A 52 -20.48 -2.43 3.84
CA THR A 52 -20.12 -2.05 2.47
C THR A 52 -18.72 -1.44 2.40
N THR A 53 -18.39 -0.52 3.31
CA THR A 53 -17.08 0.13 3.35
C THR A 53 -15.95 -0.88 3.63
N LEU A 54 -16.22 -1.91 4.43
CA LEU A 54 -15.26 -2.99 4.67
C LEU A 54 -15.03 -3.84 3.40
N LEU A 55 -16.08 -4.10 2.61
CA LEU A 55 -15.95 -4.78 1.33
C LEU A 55 -15.13 -3.95 0.33
N ASP A 56 -15.33 -2.64 0.29
CA ASP A 56 -14.55 -1.73 -0.57
C ASP A 56 -13.06 -1.73 -0.17
N VAL A 57 -12.77 -1.67 1.13
CA VAL A 57 -11.41 -1.77 1.67
C VAL A 57 -10.74 -3.07 1.24
N GLU A 58 -11.42 -4.20 1.40
CA GLU A 58 -10.88 -5.50 1.02
C GLU A 58 -10.67 -5.61 -0.50
N ALA A 59 -11.61 -5.13 -1.31
CA ALA A 59 -11.47 -5.13 -2.77
C ALA A 59 -10.24 -4.34 -3.23
N ILE A 60 -9.96 -3.18 -2.60
CA ILE A 60 -8.76 -2.39 -2.88
C ILE A 60 -7.50 -3.11 -2.40
N SER A 61 -7.51 -3.72 -1.20
CA SER A 61 -6.39 -4.51 -0.71
C SER A 61 -6.07 -5.71 -1.61
N GLN A 62 -7.08 -6.34 -2.21
CA GLN A 62 -6.89 -7.41 -3.20
C GLN A 62 -6.26 -6.88 -4.49
N THR A 63 -6.68 -5.70 -4.97
CA THR A 63 -6.06 -5.00 -6.10
C THR A 63 -4.56 -4.75 -5.86
N LEU A 64 -4.21 -4.20 -4.69
CA LEU A 64 -2.81 -3.97 -4.30
C LEU A 64 -2.03 -5.28 -4.20
N THR A 65 -2.66 -6.34 -3.67
CA THR A 65 -2.05 -7.67 -3.56
C THR A 65 -1.81 -8.32 -4.93
N LEU A 66 -2.67 -8.05 -5.91
CA LEU A 66 -2.56 -8.62 -7.24
C LEU A 66 -1.43 -7.97 -8.06
N TYR A 67 -1.14 -6.69 -7.83
CA TYR A 67 -0.12 -5.95 -8.58
C TYR A 67 1.25 -6.68 -8.61
N PRO A 68 1.88 -7.08 -7.49
CA PRO A 68 3.13 -7.82 -7.53
C PRO A 68 3.09 -9.11 -8.35
N TYR A 69 1.99 -9.88 -8.28
CA TYR A 69 1.86 -11.11 -9.06
C TYR A 69 1.82 -10.83 -10.57
N ILE A 70 1.13 -9.77 -10.99
CA ILE A 70 1.09 -9.34 -12.39
C ILE A 70 2.49 -8.94 -12.86
N ILE A 71 3.19 -8.12 -12.07
CA ILE A 71 4.52 -7.61 -12.41
C ILE A 71 5.55 -8.74 -12.46
N ASP A 72 5.65 -9.53 -11.39
CA ASP A 72 6.65 -10.59 -11.26
C ASP A 72 6.39 -11.75 -12.21
N GLY A 73 5.12 -12.03 -12.50
CA GLY A 73 4.69 -13.04 -13.48
C GLY A 73 4.75 -12.57 -14.94
N ARG A 74 5.12 -11.31 -15.21
CA ARG A 74 5.10 -10.69 -16.56
C ARG A 74 3.73 -10.77 -17.24
N ALA A 75 2.67 -10.75 -16.44
CA ALA A 75 1.30 -10.90 -16.90
C ALA A 75 0.69 -9.54 -17.28
N PHE A 76 1.44 -8.68 -17.99
CA PHE A 76 1.09 -7.28 -18.25
C PHE A 76 -0.32 -7.03 -18.84
N PRO A 77 -0.91 -7.92 -19.66
CA PRO A 77 -2.31 -7.76 -20.10
C PRO A 77 -3.32 -7.66 -18.94
N PHE A 78 -3.01 -8.25 -17.77
CA PHE A 78 -3.86 -8.21 -16.58
C PHE A 78 -3.77 -6.87 -15.82
N LEU A 79 -2.88 -5.95 -16.18
CA LEU A 79 -2.83 -4.62 -15.56
C LEU A 79 -4.16 -3.86 -15.71
N SER A 80 -4.92 -4.15 -16.78
CA SER A 80 -6.27 -3.60 -16.99
C SER A 80 -7.31 -3.99 -15.92
N SER A 81 -7.03 -5.03 -15.12
CA SER A 81 -7.89 -5.44 -14.01
C SER A 81 -7.67 -4.61 -12.74
N ILE A 82 -6.57 -3.86 -12.65
CA ILE A 82 -6.16 -3.13 -11.44
C ILE A 82 -5.88 -1.64 -11.67
N PHE A 83 -5.77 -1.21 -12.92
CA PHE A 83 -5.60 0.20 -13.30
C PHE A 83 -6.78 0.69 -14.14
N THR A 84 -7.17 1.95 -13.94
CA THR A 84 -8.04 2.66 -14.88
C THR A 84 -7.27 3.00 -16.15
N THR A 85 -7.98 3.22 -17.27
CA THR A 85 -7.35 3.53 -18.56
C THR A 85 -6.54 4.83 -18.52
N ASP A 86 -6.95 5.77 -17.67
CA ASP A 86 -6.35 7.10 -17.47
C ASP A 86 -5.40 7.16 -16.26
N ALA A 87 -5.02 6.02 -15.68
CA ALA A 87 -4.14 5.96 -14.52
C ALA A 87 -2.83 6.72 -14.75
N VAL A 88 -2.38 7.45 -13.73
CA VAL A 88 -1.09 8.15 -13.72
C VAL A 88 -0.22 7.50 -12.66
N ALA A 89 0.96 7.02 -13.05
CA ALA A 89 1.90 6.38 -12.15
C ALA A 89 3.23 7.15 -12.12
N ASN A 90 3.64 7.59 -10.93
CA ASN A 90 4.92 8.24 -10.72
C ASN A 90 5.92 7.25 -10.11
N TYR A 91 6.81 6.71 -10.95
CA TYR A 91 7.85 5.77 -10.53
C TYR A 91 9.15 6.47 -10.10
N SER A 92 9.19 7.81 -10.09
CA SER A 92 10.42 8.60 -9.91
C SER A 92 11.51 8.18 -10.93
N ALA A 93 12.74 8.70 -10.80
CA ALA A 93 13.83 8.21 -11.64
C ALA A 93 14.06 6.70 -11.38
N PRO A 94 14.28 5.87 -12.41
CA PRO A 94 14.53 6.28 -13.81
C PRO A 94 13.30 6.36 -14.73
N LEU A 95 12.13 5.87 -14.32
CA LEU A 95 10.97 5.73 -15.22
C LEU A 95 10.11 7.00 -15.34
N GLY A 96 10.15 7.88 -14.35
CA GLY A 96 9.42 9.14 -14.32
C GLY A 96 7.92 8.98 -14.10
N VAL A 97 7.15 9.92 -14.65
CA VAL A 97 5.68 9.93 -14.59
C VAL A 97 5.12 9.35 -15.87
N LEU A 98 4.33 8.28 -15.74
CA LEU A 98 3.70 7.55 -16.83
C LEU A 98 2.20 7.87 -16.82
N ASN A 99 1.65 8.21 -17.99
CA ASN A 99 0.26 8.63 -18.13
C ASN A 99 -0.48 7.62 -19.01
N GLY A 100 -1.52 7.00 -18.46
CA GLY A 100 -2.37 6.03 -19.12
C GLY A 100 -1.87 4.59 -19.00
N LEU A 101 -2.82 3.66 -18.92
CA LEU A 101 -2.56 2.23 -18.74
C LEU A 101 -1.63 1.64 -19.81
N SER A 102 -1.81 2.01 -21.08
CA SER A 102 -0.99 1.51 -22.18
C SER A 102 0.49 1.87 -22.00
N THR A 103 0.77 3.13 -21.64
CA THR A 103 2.13 3.61 -21.38
C THR A 103 2.73 2.96 -20.14
N ILE A 104 1.94 2.77 -19.08
CA ILE A 104 2.36 2.05 -17.88
C ILE A 104 2.78 0.62 -18.24
N ALA A 105 1.91 -0.13 -18.94
CA ALA A 105 2.16 -1.52 -19.31
C ALA A 105 3.42 -1.68 -20.18
N ALA A 106 3.53 -0.90 -21.27
CA ALA A 106 4.66 -0.98 -22.18
C ALA A 106 6.00 -0.61 -21.50
N THR A 107 5.99 0.42 -20.66
CA THR A 107 7.19 0.84 -19.93
C THR A 107 7.64 -0.21 -18.93
N LEU A 108 6.72 -0.81 -18.17
CA LEU A 108 7.05 -1.85 -17.20
C LEU A 108 7.55 -3.12 -17.88
N GLU A 109 6.93 -3.52 -18.99
CA GLU A 109 7.38 -4.66 -19.79
C GLU A 109 8.84 -4.47 -20.26
N GLN A 110 9.13 -3.30 -20.83
CA GLN A 110 10.47 -2.96 -21.30
C GLN A 110 11.48 -2.88 -20.14
N ALA A 111 11.13 -2.17 -19.06
CA ALA A 111 12.03 -1.94 -17.92
C ALA A 111 12.43 -3.25 -17.25
N LEU A 112 11.53 -4.24 -17.25
CA LEU A 112 11.78 -5.50 -16.58
C LEU A 112 12.44 -6.55 -17.49
N ALA A 113 12.45 -6.36 -18.83
CA ALA A 113 12.90 -7.36 -19.79
C ALA A 113 14.33 -7.87 -19.55
N SER A 114 15.21 -7.05 -18.98
CA SER A 114 16.61 -7.40 -18.69
C SER A 114 16.79 -8.30 -17.46
N PHE A 115 15.80 -8.36 -16.56
CA PHE A 115 15.88 -9.15 -15.34
C PHE A 115 15.29 -10.55 -15.56
N PRO A 116 16.04 -11.65 -15.31
CA PRO A 116 15.49 -13.02 -15.32
C PRO A 116 14.30 -13.21 -14.39
N GLY A 117 14.18 -12.41 -13.33
CA GLY A 117 13.02 -12.42 -12.45
C GLY A 117 12.99 -11.21 -11.54
N THR A 118 11.83 -10.98 -10.96
CA THR A 118 11.62 -9.97 -9.93
C THR A 118 10.78 -10.53 -8.78
N LYS A 119 10.90 -9.90 -7.62
CA LYS A 119 9.98 -10.08 -6.49
C LYS A 119 9.60 -8.74 -5.90
N HIS A 120 8.35 -8.35 -6.08
CA HIS A 120 7.75 -7.19 -5.43
C HIS A 120 6.94 -7.65 -4.22
N LEU A 121 7.14 -6.99 -3.09
CA LEU A 121 6.39 -7.21 -1.87
C LEU A 121 5.75 -5.90 -1.47
N LEU A 122 4.42 -5.87 -1.38
CA LEU A 122 3.66 -4.74 -0.85
C LEU A 122 3.10 -5.11 0.52
N GLY A 123 3.60 -4.46 1.58
CA GLY A 123 3.09 -4.66 2.92
C GLY A 123 3.88 -3.90 3.99
N PRO A 124 3.27 -3.52 5.13
CA PRO A 124 1.83 -3.53 5.40
C PRO A 124 1.07 -2.55 4.51
N GLN A 125 -0.22 -2.80 4.30
CA GLN A 125 -1.12 -1.98 3.48
C GLN A 125 -2.18 -1.29 4.35
N ASN A 126 -2.64 -0.12 3.95
CA ASN A 126 -3.78 0.56 4.56
C ASN A 126 -4.61 1.27 3.49
N VAL A 127 -5.92 1.27 3.65
CA VAL A 127 -6.90 1.86 2.72
C VAL A 127 -7.86 2.72 3.52
N ARG A 128 -8.10 3.93 3.03
CA ARG A 128 -9.13 4.84 3.57
C ARG A 128 -10.12 5.19 2.47
N ILE A 129 -11.39 4.86 2.71
CA ILE A 129 -12.49 5.27 1.82
C ILE A 129 -12.82 6.74 2.07
N CYS A 130 -12.87 7.51 0.98
CA CYS A 130 -13.15 8.95 1.01
C CYS A 130 -14.63 9.21 0.78
N ASP A 131 -15.19 8.54 -0.22
CA ASP A 131 -16.58 8.54 -0.63
C ASP A 131 -16.88 7.27 -1.45
N SER A 132 -18.09 7.17 -2.01
CA SER A 132 -18.54 6.01 -2.79
C SER A 132 -17.72 5.66 -4.05
N LYS A 133 -16.82 6.54 -4.51
CA LYS A 133 -16.05 6.39 -5.75
C LYS A 133 -14.56 6.63 -5.56
N LYS A 134 -14.13 7.08 -4.38
CA LYS A 134 -12.75 7.48 -4.12
C LYS A 134 -12.25 6.87 -2.83
N ALA A 135 -11.04 6.36 -2.93
CA ALA A 135 -10.27 5.84 -1.81
C ALA A 135 -8.82 6.22 -2.02
N ILE A 136 -8.07 6.22 -0.93
CA ILE A 136 -6.63 6.36 -0.94
C ILE A 136 -6.02 5.12 -0.30
N SER A 137 -4.78 4.81 -0.67
CA SER A 137 -4.07 3.68 -0.10
C SER A 137 -2.60 3.99 0.13
N VAL A 138 -2.00 3.26 1.06
CA VAL A 138 -0.55 3.25 1.27
C VAL A 138 -0.07 1.82 1.47
N ALA A 139 1.11 1.51 0.95
CA ALA A 139 1.85 0.30 1.27
C ALA A 139 3.34 0.60 1.39
N TYR A 140 4.07 -0.10 2.26
CA TYR A 140 5.51 -0.20 2.04
C TYR A 140 5.77 -1.18 0.91
N TYR A 141 6.78 -0.87 0.10
CA TYR A 141 7.25 -1.81 -0.90
C TYR A 141 8.70 -2.22 -0.64
N ARG A 142 9.00 -3.45 -1.03
CA ARG A 142 10.35 -3.93 -1.33
C ARG A 142 10.32 -4.61 -2.68
N ALA A 143 11.22 -4.22 -3.56
CA ALA A 143 11.42 -4.83 -4.86
C ALA A 143 12.81 -5.46 -4.92
N VAL A 144 12.88 -6.68 -5.43
CA VAL A 144 14.12 -7.40 -5.71
C VAL A 144 14.15 -7.69 -7.20
N HIS A 145 15.22 -7.28 -7.86
CA HIS A 145 15.46 -7.60 -9.27
C HIS A 145 16.68 -8.51 -9.34
N PHE A 146 16.51 -9.71 -9.86
CA PHE A 146 17.61 -10.66 -10.00
C PHE A 146 18.44 -10.29 -11.22
N LEU A 147 19.75 -10.14 -11.05
CA LEU A 147 20.67 -9.86 -12.14
C LEU A 147 21.03 -11.16 -12.85
N ARG A 148 21.17 -11.09 -14.17
CA ARG A 148 21.65 -12.22 -14.96
C ARG A 148 23.07 -12.58 -14.52
N GLN A 149 23.26 -13.80 -14.04
CA GLN A 149 24.57 -14.36 -13.74
C GLN A 149 25.07 -15.21 -14.91
N ASN A 150 26.34 -15.60 -14.87
CA ASN A 150 26.90 -16.54 -15.84
C ASN A 150 26.35 -17.95 -15.55
N GLY A 151 25.21 -18.30 -16.16
CA GLY A 151 24.46 -19.54 -15.91
C GLY A 151 22.94 -19.31 -15.88
N THR A 152 22.17 -20.37 -15.61
CA THR A 152 20.72 -20.25 -15.40
C THR A 152 20.47 -19.92 -13.94
N VAL A 153 19.90 -18.73 -13.66
CA VAL A 153 19.36 -18.36 -12.35
C VAL A 153 17.86 -18.63 -12.37
N GLY A 154 17.37 -19.41 -11.41
CA GLY A 154 15.98 -19.82 -11.30
C GLY A 154 15.46 -19.85 -9.85
N PRO A 155 14.16 -20.14 -9.67
CA PRO A 155 13.56 -20.29 -8.36
C PRO A 155 14.28 -21.37 -7.53
N GLY A 156 14.63 -21.05 -6.28
CA GLY A 156 15.31 -21.97 -5.36
C GLY A 156 16.83 -21.79 -5.29
N ASP A 157 17.43 -21.06 -6.23
CA ASP A 157 18.85 -20.76 -6.19
C ASP A 157 19.21 -19.80 -5.04
N ILE A 158 20.33 -20.07 -4.39
CA ILE A 158 20.92 -19.18 -3.38
C ILE A 158 21.81 -18.18 -4.10
N LEU A 159 21.43 -16.91 -4.06
CA LEU A 159 22.15 -15.83 -4.72
C LEU A 159 22.92 -14.97 -3.72
N GLY A 160 24.13 -14.55 -4.12
CA GLY A 160 24.91 -13.57 -3.37
C GLY A 160 24.33 -12.16 -3.51
N GLY A 161 24.73 -11.26 -2.60
CA GLY A 161 24.27 -9.86 -2.60
C GLY A 161 24.52 -9.13 -3.91
N ASP A 162 25.62 -9.44 -4.61
CA ASP A 162 26.00 -8.81 -5.88
C ASP A 162 25.15 -9.28 -7.07
N SER A 163 24.26 -10.25 -6.86
CA SER A 163 23.37 -10.81 -7.89
C SER A 163 21.96 -10.22 -7.88
N VAL A 164 21.70 -9.22 -7.03
CA VAL A 164 20.36 -8.65 -6.81
C VAL A 164 20.41 -7.13 -6.67
N LEU A 165 19.44 -6.45 -7.28
CA LEU A 165 19.16 -5.04 -7.01
C LEU A 165 17.96 -4.94 -6.06
N TYR A 166 18.10 -4.12 -5.03
CA TYR A 166 17.04 -3.83 -4.08
C TYR A 166 16.53 -2.41 -4.23
N ALA A 167 15.20 -2.26 -4.23
CA ALA A 167 14.54 -0.99 -4.01
C ALA A 167 13.53 -1.15 -2.87
N TYR A 168 13.31 -0.08 -2.11
CA TYR A 168 12.33 -0.06 -1.04
C TYR A 168 11.78 1.36 -0.88
N GLY A 169 10.58 1.46 -0.32
CA GLY A 169 9.95 2.74 -0.10
C GLY A 169 8.49 2.63 0.24
N GLN A 170 7.73 3.64 -0.18
CA GLN A 170 6.29 3.72 -0.01
C GLN A 170 5.62 3.78 -1.38
N TYR A 171 4.52 3.05 -1.52
CA TYR A 171 3.54 3.20 -2.58
C TYR A 171 2.34 3.94 -2.00
N GLN A 172 1.81 4.95 -2.70
CA GLN A 172 0.63 5.71 -2.29
C GLN A 172 -0.28 6.00 -3.48
N ASP A 173 -1.57 5.68 -3.33
CA ASP A 173 -2.63 6.03 -4.28
C ASP A 173 -3.51 7.15 -3.72
N THR A 174 -3.89 8.09 -4.59
CA THR A 174 -4.49 9.38 -4.21
C THR A 174 -5.72 9.72 -5.04
#